data_AF-A0A7S3VK12-F1
#
_entry.id   AF-A0A7S3VK12-F1
#
_cell.length_a   1.000
_cell.length_b   1.000
_cell.length_c   1.000
_cell.angle_alpha   90.00
_cell.angle_beta   90.00
_cell.angle_gamma   90.00
#
_symmetry.space_group_name_H-M   'P 1'
#
loop_
_entity.id
_entity.type
_entity.pdbx_description
1 polymer ?
#
loop_
_entity_poly.entity_id
_entity_poly.type
_entity_poly.pdbx_seq_one_letter_code
_entity_poly.pdbx_strand_id
1 'polypeptide(L)'
;MRGKHESTPMALHSKVKPSNEGDRRQKLPVTECGIRVSWLLSWAKVVEQKLGPDATTADVCAKFVIPSTRSKKCRYVDIIEPVNVGAPQYFLSHTWSMRFATLMEVVAQRLRNEPDSFVWLDICAINQNKYEDKGELQADDVSHLSSVVRKAKSTLFCLDEKGKSLTRIWWVKALDKQNCLRLETRTE
;
A
#
# COMPACT_ATOMS: atom_id res chain seq x y z
N MET A 1 17.87 -79.16 1.73
CA MET A 1 16.89 -78.77 2.76
C MET A 1 17.20 -77.33 3.18
N ARG A 2 16.24 -76.39 3.00
CA ARG A 2 15.63 -75.54 4.05
C ARG A 2 16.66 -74.93 5.02
N GLY A 3 16.80 -73.62 5.26
CA GLY A 3 16.01 -72.43 4.95
C GLY A 3 16.28 -71.37 6.06
N LYS A 4 16.34 -70.10 5.66
CA LYS A 4 16.10 -68.84 6.43
C LYS A 4 16.85 -68.57 7.75
N HIS A 5 17.59 -67.45 7.81
CA HIS A 5 17.12 -66.26 8.56
C HIS A 5 17.90 -64.99 8.18
N GLU A 6 17.15 -63.92 7.99
CA GLU A 6 17.56 -62.54 7.70
C GLU A 6 18.28 -61.88 8.89
N SER A 7 19.15 -60.91 8.60
CA SER A 7 19.40 -59.72 9.43
C SER A 7 20.10 -58.64 8.61
N THR A 8 19.32 -57.71 8.06
CA THR A 8 19.77 -56.49 7.39
C THR A 8 20.15 -55.42 8.43
N PRO A 9 21.28 -54.70 8.33
CA PRO A 9 21.50 -53.52 9.16
C PRO A 9 20.82 -52.29 8.58
N MET A 10 20.01 -51.63 9.41
CA MET A 10 19.45 -50.30 9.20
C MET A 10 20.56 -49.26 9.02
N ALA A 11 20.56 -48.55 7.89
CA ALA A 11 21.19 -47.24 7.78
C ALA A 11 20.10 -46.21 7.47
N LEU A 12 19.59 -45.61 8.54
CA LEU A 12 18.63 -44.51 8.52
C LEU A 12 19.38 -43.22 8.14
N HIS A 13 19.45 -42.88 6.85
CA HIS A 13 19.88 -41.56 6.41
C HIS A 13 18.74 -40.90 5.63
N SER A 14 17.76 -40.39 6.38
CA SER A 14 16.75 -39.48 5.87
C SER A 14 17.27 -38.04 5.91
N LYS A 15 17.51 -37.50 4.71
CA LYS A 15 17.18 -36.14 4.26
C LYS A 15 17.39 -34.97 5.24
N VAL A 16 18.33 -34.10 4.88
CA VAL A 16 18.07 -32.64 4.91
C VAL A 16 18.48 -32.09 3.55
N LYS A 17 17.49 -31.86 2.67
CA LYS A 17 17.68 -30.95 1.54
C LYS A 17 17.69 -29.53 2.14
N PRO A 18 18.66 -28.66 1.82
CA PRO A 18 18.55 -27.27 2.21
C PRO A 18 17.30 -26.70 1.54
N SER A 19 16.34 -26.24 2.34
CA SER A 19 15.21 -25.48 1.85
C SER A 19 15.73 -24.15 1.31
N ASN A 20 15.84 -24.06 -0.02
CA ASN A 20 15.83 -22.77 -0.72
C ASN A 20 14.41 -22.18 -0.63
N GLU A 21 13.95 -21.87 0.57
CA GLU A 21 12.82 -20.98 0.79
C GLU A 21 13.32 -19.54 0.73
N GLY A 22 13.59 -19.10 -0.51
CA GLY A 22 13.46 -17.68 -0.80
C GLY A 22 12.03 -17.31 -0.48
N ASP A 23 11.85 -16.55 0.60
CA ASP A 23 10.60 -15.99 1.12
C ASP A 23 9.79 -15.32 0.00
N ARG A 24 9.05 -16.13 -0.77
CA ARG A 24 8.05 -15.65 -1.71
C ARG A 24 6.81 -15.33 -0.90
N ARG A 25 6.85 -14.22 -0.17
CA ARG A 25 5.64 -13.58 0.36
C ARG A 25 4.64 -13.51 -0.79
N GLN A 26 3.55 -14.27 -0.67
CA GLN A 26 2.52 -14.31 -1.70
C GLN A 26 1.97 -12.89 -1.85
N LYS A 27 2.00 -12.35 -3.07
CA LYS A 27 1.60 -10.96 -3.36
C LYS A 27 0.16 -10.76 -2.86
N LEU A 28 -0.03 -9.96 -1.81
CA LEU A 28 -1.36 -9.62 -1.29
C LEU A 28 -2.21 -9.04 -2.43
N PRO A 29 -3.51 -9.39 -2.54
CA PRO A 29 -4.38 -8.71 -3.48
C PRO A 29 -4.44 -7.22 -3.13
N VAL A 30 -4.61 -6.35 -4.14
CA VAL A 30 -4.68 -4.88 -3.94
C VAL A 30 -5.78 -4.46 -2.94
N THR A 31 -6.81 -5.29 -2.76
CA THR A 31 -7.87 -5.10 -1.75
C THR A 31 -7.45 -5.42 -0.32
N GLU A 32 -6.22 -5.85 -0.08
CA GLU A 32 -5.63 -6.10 1.25
C GLU A 32 -4.41 -5.19 1.49
N CYS A 33 -4.25 -4.17 0.64
CA CYS A 33 -3.11 -3.24 0.68
C CYS A 33 -3.44 -1.94 1.44
N GLY A 34 -4.22 -2.04 2.51
CA GLY A 34 -4.41 -0.95 3.46
C GLY A 34 -3.27 -0.89 4.48
N ILE A 35 -2.95 0.32 4.94
CA ILE A 35 -1.92 0.61 5.93
C ILE A 35 -2.59 1.13 7.19
N ARG A 36 -2.21 0.60 8.36
CA ARG A 36 -2.70 1.07 9.65
C ARG A 36 -2.39 2.56 9.84
N VAL A 37 -3.39 3.35 10.21
CA VAL A 37 -3.27 4.82 10.33
C VAL A 37 -2.17 5.23 11.31
N SER A 38 -2.12 4.63 12.50
CA SER A 38 -1.11 4.96 13.52
C SER A 38 0.33 4.72 13.03
N TRP A 39 0.54 3.63 12.30
CA TRP A 39 1.81 3.34 11.65
C TRP A 39 2.11 4.34 10.54
N LEU A 40 1.13 4.64 9.67
CA LEU A 40 1.30 5.58 8.56
C LEU A 40 1.71 6.98 9.06
N LEU A 41 1.07 7.48 10.11
CA LEU A 41 1.39 8.78 10.71
C LEU A 41 2.79 8.79 11.34
N SER A 42 3.23 7.67 11.91
CA SER A 42 4.59 7.54 12.44
C SER A 42 5.63 7.48 11.33
N TRP A 43 5.35 6.70 10.27
CA TRP A 43 6.17 6.63 9.07
C TRP A 43 6.28 7.98 8.38
N ALA A 44 5.20 8.76 8.32
CA ALA A 44 5.18 10.07 7.73
C ALA A 44 6.18 11.05 8.39
N LYS A 45 6.32 10.99 9.71
CA LYS A 45 7.32 11.79 10.43
C LYS A 45 8.76 11.45 9.99
N VAL A 46 9.05 10.17 9.75
CA VAL A 46 10.36 9.73 9.25
C VAL A 46 10.60 10.24 7.83
N VAL A 47 9.58 10.18 6.97
CA VAL A 47 9.65 10.72 5.60
C VAL A 47 9.90 12.22 5.61
N GLU A 48 9.15 12.96 6.44
CA GLU A 48 9.28 14.42 6.57
C GLU A 48 10.66 14.83 7.10
N GLN A 49 11.20 14.11 8.10
CA GLN A 49 12.57 14.35 8.57
C GLN A 49 13.62 14.16 7.48
N LYS A 50 13.40 13.25 6.53
CA LYS A 50 14.35 12.94 5.47
C LYS A 50 14.22 13.86 4.25
N LEU A 51 13.00 14.26 3.90
CA LEU A 51 12.71 15.00 2.65
C LEU A 51 12.31 16.46 2.88
N GLY A 52 12.02 16.85 4.10
CA GLY A 52 11.50 18.17 4.47
C GLY A 52 9.97 18.27 4.38
N PRO A 53 9.40 19.33 4.99
CA PRO A 53 7.94 19.53 5.10
C PRO A 53 7.26 19.88 3.77
N ASP A 54 8.03 20.40 2.81
CA ASP A 54 7.55 20.80 1.49
C ASP A 54 7.55 19.67 0.45
N ALA A 55 8.02 18.48 0.81
CA ALA A 55 8.03 17.34 -0.08
C ALA A 55 6.60 17.00 -0.54
N THR A 56 6.42 16.90 -1.86
CA THR A 56 5.17 16.46 -2.46
C THR A 56 5.01 14.95 -2.35
N THR A 57 3.81 14.42 -2.54
CA THR A 57 3.62 12.96 -2.61
C THR A 57 4.42 12.33 -3.77
N ALA A 58 4.62 13.06 -4.87
CA ALA A 58 5.54 12.66 -5.94
C ALA A 58 7.00 12.55 -5.46
N ASP A 59 7.48 13.53 -4.68
CA ASP A 59 8.81 13.48 -4.07
C ASP A 59 8.97 12.27 -3.14
N VAL A 60 7.98 12.00 -2.30
CA VAL A 60 7.98 10.83 -1.40
C VAL A 60 8.05 9.53 -2.21
N CYS A 61 7.26 9.42 -3.28
CA CYS A 61 7.29 8.27 -4.16
C CYS A 61 8.69 8.06 -4.77
N ALA A 62 9.23 9.09 -5.41
CA ALA A 62 10.50 9.01 -6.15
C ALA A 62 11.74 8.90 -5.25
N LYS A 63 11.77 9.60 -4.12
CA LYS A 63 12.98 9.74 -3.27
C LYS A 63 12.95 8.85 -2.03
N PHE A 64 11.81 8.23 -1.71
CA PHE A 64 11.68 7.35 -0.55
C PHE A 64 11.15 5.97 -0.95
N VAL A 65 9.94 5.89 -1.51
CA VAL A 65 9.27 4.60 -1.76
C VAL A 65 9.99 3.75 -2.79
N ILE A 66 10.29 4.30 -3.97
CA ILE A 66 10.97 3.57 -5.04
C ILE A 66 12.35 3.09 -4.57
N PRO A 67 13.24 3.94 -4.01
CA PRO A 67 14.52 3.49 -3.47
C PRO A 67 14.40 2.36 -2.43
N SER A 68 13.42 2.43 -1.53
CA SER A 68 13.19 1.40 -0.50
C SER A 68 12.70 0.06 -1.04
N THR A 69 12.11 0.03 -2.25
CA THR A 69 11.51 -1.17 -2.84
C THR A 69 12.27 -1.69 -4.06
N ARG A 70 13.26 -0.94 -4.56
CA ARG A 70 14.01 -1.22 -5.79
C ARG A 70 14.63 -2.62 -5.84
N SER A 71 15.29 -3.05 -4.76
CA SER A 71 15.97 -4.35 -4.72
C SER A 71 14.99 -5.53 -4.82
N LYS A 72 13.80 -5.39 -4.25
CA LYS A 72 12.75 -6.42 -4.22
C LYS A 72 11.72 -6.29 -5.36
N LYS A 73 11.73 -5.16 -6.08
CA LYS A 73 10.77 -4.82 -7.15
C LYS A 73 9.30 -5.04 -6.73
N CYS A 74 8.96 -4.64 -5.51
CA CYS A 74 7.65 -4.87 -4.90
C CYS A 74 6.94 -3.57 -4.54
N ARG A 75 5.74 -3.66 -3.97
CA ARG A 75 5.03 -2.49 -3.41
C ARG A 75 5.65 -2.12 -2.08
N TYR A 76 5.41 -0.90 -1.63
CA TYR A 76 5.86 -0.49 -0.30
C TYR A 76 5.17 -1.29 0.81
N VAL A 77 3.87 -1.60 0.66
CA VAL A 77 3.15 -2.46 1.64
C VAL A 77 3.80 -3.82 1.82
N ASP A 78 4.42 -4.39 0.78
CA ASP A 78 4.99 -5.74 0.85
C ASP A 78 6.20 -5.81 1.83
N ILE A 79 6.81 -4.66 2.16
CA ILE A 79 7.95 -4.55 3.09
C ILE A 79 7.57 -4.02 4.48
N ILE A 80 6.30 -3.67 4.72
CA ILE A 80 5.79 -3.27 6.03
C ILE A 80 5.61 -4.53 6.92
N GLU A 81 5.71 -4.39 8.24
CA GLU A 81 5.37 -5.48 9.16
C GLU A 81 3.89 -5.89 8.99
N PRO A 82 3.56 -7.20 8.94
CA PRO A 82 2.20 -7.65 8.66
C PRO A 82 1.13 -7.10 9.59
N VAL A 83 1.46 -6.80 10.86
CA VAL A 83 0.54 -6.21 11.84
C VAL A 83 0.03 -4.83 11.41
N ASN A 84 0.73 -4.14 10.51
CA ASN A 84 0.40 -2.80 10.02
C ASN A 84 -0.25 -2.82 8.63
N VAL A 85 -0.55 -4.00 8.08
CA VAL A 85 -1.16 -4.18 6.76
C VAL A 85 -2.48 -4.94 6.87
N GLY A 86 -3.50 -4.54 6.11
CA GLY A 86 -4.80 -5.22 6.11
C GLY A 86 -5.80 -4.67 5.11
N ALA A 87 -7.04 -5.16 5.15
CA ALA A 87 -8.12 -4.68 4.30
C ALA A 87 -8.38 -3.17 4.52
N PRO A 88 -8.31 -2.33 3.48
CA PRO A 88 -8.50 -0.90 3.61
C PRO A 88 -9.97 -0.57 3.92
N GLN A 89 -10.17 0.22 4.96
CA GLN A 89 -11.46 0.80 5.31
C GLN A 89 -11.64 2.18 4.65
N TYR A 90 -10.55 2.87 4.36
CA TYR A 90 -10.55 4.20 3.78
C TYR A 90 -9.74 4.23 2.49
N PHE A 91 -10.26 4.88 1.46
CA PHE A 91 -9.52 5.16 0.23
C PHE A 91 -9.02 6.61 0.22
N LEU A 92 -7.71 6.84 0.05
CA LEU A 92 -7.14 8.19 -0.02
C LEU A 92 -7.03 8.65 -1.48
N SER A 93 -7.90 9.58 -1.87
CA SER A 93 -7.81 10.25 -3.16
C SER A 93 -7.12 11.61 -3.00
N HIS A 94 -6.03 11.84 -3.70
CA HIS A 94 -5.22 13.07 -3.59
C HIS A 94 -4.46 13.34 -4.90
N THR A 95 -3.83 14.51 -5.00
CA THR A 95 -2.93 14.83 -6.12
C THR A 95 -1.48 14.51 -5.75
N TRP A 96 -0.70 14.01 -6.71
CA TRP A 96 0.72 13.74 -6.50
C TRP A 96 1.53 15.02 -6.20
N SER A 97 1.04 16.19 -6.61
CA SER A 97 1.63 17.49 -6.30
C SER A 97 1.24 18.02 -4.91
N MET A 98 0.31 17.38 -4.19
CA MET A 98 -0.03 17.76 -2.82
C MET A 98 1.19 17.55 -1.92
N ARG A 99 1.44 18.48 -0.99
CA ARG A 99 2.43 18.28 0.07
C ARG A 99 2.04 17.06 0.90
N PHE A 100 2.99 16.16 1.10
CA PHE A 100 2.73 14.91 1.81
C PHE A 100 2.37 15.18 3.28
N ALA A 101 3.00 16.17 3.92
CA ALA A 101 2.64 16.61 5.27
C ALA A 101 1.16 17.02 5.36
N THR A 102 0.66 17.82 4.42
CA THR A 102 -0.76 18.23 4.35
C THR A 102 -1.69 17.04 4.20
N LEU A 103 -1.34 16.06 3.35
CA LEU A 103 -2.13 14.84 3.21
C LEU A 103 -2.23 14.08 4.55
N MET A 104 -1.12 13.98 5.29
CA MET A 104 -1.07 13.30 6.58
C MET A 104 -1.79 14.08 7.69
N GLU A 105 -1.81 15.41 7.65
CA GLU A 105 -2.63 16.24 8.54
C GLU A 105 -4.13 15.96 8.35
N VAL A 106 -4.60 15.87 7.09
CA VAL A 106 -5.98 15.51 6.78
C VAL A 106 -6.33 14.13 7.33
N VAL A 107 -5.45 13.14 7.12
CA VAL A 107 -5.62 11.79 7.67
C VAL A 107 -5.68 11.82 9.20
N ALA A 108 -4.74 12.51 9.85
CA ALA A 108 -4.67 12.62 11.30
C ALA A 108 -5.93 13.27 11.89
N GLN A 109 -6.42 14.36 11.29
CA GLN A 109 -7.61 15.07 11.76
C GLN A 109 -8.88 14.23 11.56
N ARG A 110 -9.02 13.60 10.39
CA ARG A 110 -10.24 12.88 10.02
C ARG A 110 -10.38 11.53 10.71
N LEU A 111 -9.26 10.86 10.97
CA LEU A 111 -9.18 9.52 11.55
C LEU A 111 -8.60 9.52 12.97
N ARG A 112 -8.59 10.69 13.66
CA ARG A 112 -8.09 10.82 15.04
C ARG A 112 -8.70 9.81 16.04
N ASN A 113 -9.95 9.42 15.83
CA ASN A 113 -10.68 8.49 16.69
C ASN A 113 -10.65 7.04 16.15
N GLU A 114 -9.97 6.80 15.03
CA GLU A 114 -9.85 5.49 14.39
C GLU A 114 -8.38 5.17 14.03
N PRO A 115 -7.43 5.25 14.99
CA PRO A 115 -5.99 5.10 14.71
C PRO A 115 -5.59 3.69 14.24
N ASP A 116 -6.42 2.69 14.55
CA ASP A 116 -6.23 1.30 14.10
C ASP A 116 -6.92 0.99 12.78
N SER A 117 -7.56 1.97 12.16
CA SER A 117 -8.15 1.79 10.84
C SER A 117 -7.08 1.68 9.75
N PHE A 118 -7.48 1.14 8.60
CA PHE A 118 -6.59 0.93 7.47
C PHE A 118 -6.94 1.85 6.31
N VAL A 119 -5.94 2.58 5.80
CA VAL A 119 -6.07 3.47 4.64
C VAL A 119 -5.34 2.90 3.44
N TRP A 120 -5.95 2.96 2.27
CA TRP A 120 -5.31 2.65 1.00
C TRP A 120 -4.68 3.92 0.44
N LEU A 121 -3.36 3.89 0.23
CA LEU A 121 -2.56 4.98 -0.33
C LEU A 121 -1.80 4.47 -1.56
N ASP A 122 -2.04 5.08 -2.72
CA ASP A 122 -1.54 4.61 -4.03
C ASP A 122 -0.02 4.45 -4.09
N ILE A 123 0.75 5.44 -3.58
CA ILE A 123 2.21 5.39 -3.59
C ILE A 123 2.75 4.17 -2.84
N CYS A 124 2.01 3.66 -1.86
CA CYS A 124 2.42 2.47 -1.11
C CYS A 124 1.81 1.18 -1.67
N ALA A 125 0.54 1.21 -2.09
CA ALA A 125 -0.26 0.05 -2.48
C ALA A 125 -0.06 -0.41 -3.93
N ILE A 126 0.52 0.43 -4.79
CA ILE A 126 0.88 0.11 -6.16
C ILE A 126 2.40 -0.10 -6.28
N ASN A 127 2.83 -0.97 -7.19
CA ASN A 127 4.25 -1.24 -7.39
C ASN A 127 4.88 -0.14 -8.25
N GLN A 128 5.48 0.85 -7.60
CA GLN A 128 6.02 2.04 -8.24
C GLN A 128 7.29 1.80 -9.07
N ASN A 129 8.03 0.72 -8.80
CA ASN A 129 9.25 0.37 -9.57
C ASN A 129 8.93 0.10 -11.05
N LYS A 130 7.73 -0.40 -11.34
CA LYS A 130 7.32 -0.71 -12.73
C LYS A 130 6.98 0.54 -13.53
N TYR A 131 6.51 1.59 -12.85
CA TYR A 131 6.23 2.88 -13.50
C TYR A 131 7.53 3.58 -13.90
N GLU A 132 8.57 3.50 -13.06
CA GLU A 132 9.90 4.03 -13.38
C GLU A 132 10.54 3.27 -14.57
N ASP A 133 10.43 1.94 -14.60
CA ASP A 133 11.05 1.11 -15.64
C ASP A 133 10.33 1.18 -17.01
N LYS A 134 8.99 1.35 -17.03
CA LYS A 134 8.18 1.20 -18.27
C LYS A 134 7.24 2.37 -18.57
N GLY A 135 7.12 3.38 -17.71
CA GLY A 135 6.23 4.52 -17.91
C GLY A 135 4.73 4.21 -17.83
N GLU A 136 4.34 2.98 -17.50
CA GLU A 136 2.95 2.52 -17.54
C GLU A 136 2.48 1.95 -16.20
N LEU A 137 1.28 2.35 -15.78
CA LEU A 137 0.53 1.68 -14.70
C LEU A 137 -0.03 0.38 -15.25
N GLN A 138 0.15 -0.75 -14.54
CA GLN A 138 -0.41 -2.02 -14.99
C GLN A 138 -1.94 -1.95 -15.05
N ALA A 139 -2.53 -2.39 -16.16
CA ALA A 139 -3.98 -2.50 -16.31
C ALA A 139 -4.63 -3.29 -15.16
N ASP A 140 -3.90 -4.25 -14.57
CA ASP A 140 -4.33 -5.02 -13.39
C ASP A 140 -4.43 -4.18 -12.11
N ASP A 141 -3.48 -3.29 -11.84
CA ASP A 141 -3.56 -2.44 -10.64
C ASP A 141 -4.72 -1.42 -10.77
N VAL A 142 -5.03 -0.99 -12.00
CA VAL A 142 -6.15 -0.09 -12.32
C VAL A 142 -7.51 -0.82 -12.36
N SER A 143 -7.55 -2.08 -12.78
CA SER A 143 -8.79 -2.88 -12.83
C SER A 143 -9.27 -3.29 -11.44
N HIS A 144 -8.35 -3.46 -10.48
CA HIS A 144 -8.68 -3.78 -9.09
C HIS A 144 -8.99 -2.55 -8.21
N LEU A 145 -8.71 -1.33 -8.69
CA LEU A 145 -8.98 -0.11 -7.92
C LEU A 145 -10.46 0.10 -7.63
N SER A 146 -11.33 -0.17 -8.62
CA SER A 146 -12.79 -0.09 -8.42
C SER A 146 -13.24 -1.02 -7.29
N SER A 147 -12.59 -2.18 -7.14
CA SER A 147 -12.87 -3.12 -6.05
C SER A 147 -12.43 -2.57 -4.69
N VAL A 148 -11.31 -1.86 -4.61
CA VAL A 148 -10.87 -1.18 -3.37
C VAL A 148 -11.87 -0.12 -2.97
N VAL A 149 -12.21 0.80 -3.89
CA VAL A 149 -13.17 1.89 -3.63
C VAL A 149 -14.55 1.33 -3.26
N ARG A 150 -14.99 0.24 -3.91
CA ARG A 150 -16.26 -0.41 -3.60
C ARG A 150 -16.28 -1.03 -2.20
N LYS A 151 -15.18 -1.62 -1.74
CA LYS A 151 -15.04 -2.27 -0.43
C LYS A 151 -14.73 -1.30 0.72
N ALA A 152 -14.12 -0.16 0.43
CA ALA A 152 -13.83 0.85 1.43
C ALA A 152 -15.13 1.38 2.06
N LYS A 153 -15.12 1.55 3.39
CA LYS A 153 -16.18 2.20 4.17
C LYS A 153 -16.39 3.64 3.70
N SER A 154 -15.31 4.34 3.34
CA SER A 154 -15.36 5.72 2.90
C SER A 154 -14.19 6.10 1.99
N THR A 155 -14.36 7.15 1.21
CA THR A 155 -13.29 7.78 0.43
C THR A 155 -12.99 9.15 1.02
N LEU A 156 -11.71 9.41 1.30
CA LEU A 156 -11.21 10.72 1.71
C LEU A 156 -10.64 11.44 0.49
N PHE A 157 -11.37 12.45 0.02
CA PHE A 157 -10.89 13.33 -1.04
C PHE A 157 -10.08 14.48 -0.42
N CYS A 158 -8.78 14.47 -0.69
CA CYS A 158 -7.86 15.51 -0.29
C CYS A 158 -7.71 16.47 -1.48
N LEU A 159 -8.38 17.61 -1.40
CA LEU A 159 -8.40 18.62 -2.45
C LEU A 159 -7.33 19.68 -2.17
N ASP A 160 -6.66 20.13 -3.23
CA ASP A 160 -5.92 21.40 -3.17
C ASP A 160 -6.90 22.56 -3.41
N GLU A 161 -6.44 23.80 -3.16
CA GLU A 161 -7.23 25.03 -3.36
C GLU A 161 -7.82 25.16 -4.77
N LYS A 162 -7.23 24.46 -5.75
CA LYS A 162 -7.62 24.48 -7.16
C LYS A 162 -8.51 23.29 -7.53
N GLY A 163 -8.83 22.41 -6.58
CA GLY A 163 -9.61 21.19 -6.82
C GLY A 163 -9.00 20.27 -7.88
N LYS A 164 -7.67 20.32 -8.13
CA LYS A 164 -7.03 19.58 -9.23
C LYS A 164 -7.18 18.06 -9.12
N SER A 165 -7.42 17.53 -7.93
CA SER A 165 -7.75 16.10 -7.75
C SER A 165 -9.04 15.70 -8.46
N LEU A 166 -9.96 16.65 -8.70
CA LEU A 166 -11.23 16.42 -9.40
C LEU A 166 -11.07 16.26 -10.92
N THR A 167 -9.90 16.59 -11.50
CA THR A 167 -9.69 16.58 -12.96
C THR A 167 -8.88 15.37 -13.46
N ARG A 168 -8.66 14.34 -12.63
CA ARG A 168 -7.85 13.16 -12.95
C ARG A 168 -8.72 11.91 -13.09
N ILE A 169 -8.25 10.92 -13.86
CA ILE A 169 -8.98 9.69 -14.24
C ILE A 169 -9.55 8.89 -13.05
N TRP A 170 -8.96 9.05 -11.88
CA TRP A 170 -9.39 8.43 -10.62
C TRP A 170 -10.75 8.95 -10.12
N TRP A 171 -11.16 10.15 -10.54
CA TRP A 171 -12.40 10.81 -10.16
C TRP A 171 -13.65 10.15 -10.73
N VAL A 172 -13.61 9.72 -12.00
CA VAL A 172 -14.75 9.11 -12.71
C VAL A 172 -15.20 7.80 -12.04
N LYS A 173 -14.27 7.02 -11.48
CA LYS A 173 -14.60 5.76 -10.79
C LYS A 173 -15.08 5.94 -9.35
N ALA A 174 -14.67 7.00 -8.67
CA ALA A 174 -15.06 7.25 -7.28
C ALA A 174 -16.45 7.90 -7.14
N LEU A 175 -16.88 8.66 -8.15
CA LEU A 175 -18.18 9.34 -8.16
C LEU A 175 -19.39 8.45 -8.42
N ASP A 176 -19.20 7.26 -8.99
CA ASP A 176 -20.30 6.33 -9.31
C ASP A 176 -21.00 5.77 -8.03
N LYS A 177 -20.62 6.24 -6.83
CA LYS A 177 -21.14 5.76 -5.54
C LYS A 177 -21.62 6.83 -4.55
N GLN A 178 -21.43 8.14 -4.74
CA GLN A 178 -21.71 9.12 -3.66
C GLN A 178 -22.75 10.19 -4.02
N ASN A 179 -24.00 9.93 -3.63
CA ASN A 179 -25.04 10.92 -3.31
C ASN A 179 -24.80 11.61 -1.93
N CYS A 180 -23.54 11.82 -1.53
CA CYS A 180 -23.20 12.47 -0.25
C CYS A 180 -21.86 13.19 -0.36
N LEU A 181 -21.79 14.21 -1.22
CA LEU A 181 -20.73 15.20 -1.20
C LEU A 181 -21.05 16.22 -0.09
N ARG A 182 -20.40 16.11 1.07
CA ARG A 182 -20.28 17.26 1.98
C ARG A 182 -18.94 17.92 1.69
N LEU A 183 -18.99 18.93 0.82
CA LEU A 183 -17.89 19.85 0.56
C LEU A 183 -17.75 20.73 1.80
N GLU A 184 -16.71 20.51 2.61
CA GLU A 184 -16.33 21.46 3.66
C GLU A 184 -15.18 22.30 3.14
N THR A 185 -15.51 23.47 2.61
CA THR A 185 -14.54 24.53 2.32
C THR A 185 -14.19 25.22 3.63
N ARG A 186 -12.89 25.34 3.93
CA ARG A 186 -12.43 26.30 4.94
C ARG A 186 -12.94 27.68 4.55
N THR A 187 -13.79 28.25 5.38
CA THR A 187 -13.96 29.70 5.45
C THR A 187 -12.93 30.17 6.46
N GLU A 188 -12.02 31.04 6.00
CA GLU A 188 -11.18 31.86 6.88
C GLU A 188 -12.04 32.84 7.67
#